data_AF-A0A4Y2FZM0-F1
#
_entry.id   AF-A0A4Y2FZM0-F1
#
_cell.length_a   1.000
_cell.length_b   1.000
_cell.length_c   1.000
_cell.angle_alpha   90.00
_cell.angle_beta   90.00
_cell.angle_gamma   90.00
#
_symmetry.space_group_name_H-M   'P 1'
#
loop_
_entity.id
_entity.type
_entity.pdbx_description
1 polymer ?
#
loop_
_entity_poly.entity_id
_entity_poly.type
_entity_poly.pdbx_seq_one_letter_code
_entity_poly.pdbx_strand_id
1 'polypeptide(L)'
;MPRAKEIQMDEVTKIWQLKAEGKIVSEISAIINRSKKSIYRVLSRGCIYKAKRRSGRPSVTNKRDDRPIQRLASTQQRLFVKFKGHRDSPLPA
;
A
#
# COMPACT_ATOMS: atom_id res chain seq x y z
N MET A 1 1.20 1.25 8.28
CA MET A 1 1.15 -0.15 7.81
C MET A 1 -0.18 -0.78 8.23
N PRO A 2 -0.84 -1.61 7.40
CA PRO A 2 -1.98 -2.38 7.90
C PRO A 2 -1.47 -3.30 9.01
N ARG A 3 -2.05 -3.18 10.20
CA ARG A 3 -1.60 -3.94 11.39
C ARG A 3 -1.99 -5.41 11.35
N ALA A 4 -2.93 -5.80 10.49
CA ALA A 4 -3.49 -7.14 10.42
C ALA A 4 -3.34 -7.71 9.01
N LYS A 5 -3.08 -9.02 8.94
CA LYS A 5 -3.17 -9.80 7.70
C LYS A 5 -4.54 -9.61 7.07
N GLU A 6 -4.57 -9.56 5.74
CA GLU A 6 -5.80 -9.58 4.96
C GLU A 6 -6.64 -10.81 5.37
N ILE A 7 -7.97 -10.65 5.37
CA ILE A 7 -8.90 -11.76 5.61
C ILE A 7 -9.00 -12.50 4.29
N GLN A 8 -8.86 -13.83 4.35
CA GLN A 8 -8.99 -14.69 3.19
C GLN A 8 -10.46 -14.93 2.84
N MET A 9 -10.72 -15.32 1.59
CA MET A 9 -12.09 -15.54 1.12
C MET A 9 -12.82 -16.61 1.95
N ASP A 10 -12.12 -17.68 2.36
CA ASP A 10 -12.69 -18.75 3.18
C ASP A 10 -13.16 -18.25 4.55
N GLU A 11 -12.39 -17.36 5.18
CA GLU A 11 -12.78 -16.70 6.43
C GLU A 11 -14.03 -15.82 6.22
N VAL A 12 -14.14 -15.12 5.09
CA VAL A 12 -15.32 -14.30 4.76
C VAL A 12 -16.57 -15.16 4.62
N THR A 13 -16.49 -16.27 3.87
CA THR A 13 -17.61 -17.20 3.71
C THR A 13 -18.05 -17.76 5.07
N LYS A 14 -17.10 -18.13 5.92
CA LYS A 14 -17.36 -18.63 7.27
C LYS A 14 -18.02 -17.58 8.17
N ILE A 15 -17.62 -16.31 8.08
CA ILE A 15 -18.27 -15.20 8.80
C ILE A 15 -19.76 -15.11 8.41
N TRP A 16 -20.07 -15.20 7.11
CA TRP A 16 -21.45 -15.11 6.62
C TRP A 16 -22.30 -16.30 7.05
N GLN A 17 -21.75 -17.51 7.00
CA GLN A 17 -22.44 -18.72 7.49
C GLN A 17 -22.78 -18.60 8.97
N LEU A 18 -21.79 -18.28 9.81
CA LEU A 18 -22.02 -18.13 11.26
C LEU A 18 -23.00 -17.00 11.58
N LYS A 19 -23.00 -15.92 10.78
CA LYS A 19 -23.98 -14.84 10.92
C LYS A 19 -25.40 -15.30 10.57
N ALA A 20 -25.56 -16.11 9.53
CA ALA A 20 -26.84 -16.69 9.13
C ALA A 20 -27.36 -17.71 10.16
N GLU A 21 -26.46 -18.45 10.81
CA GLU A 21 -26.77 -19.32 11.97
C GLU A 21 -27.21 -18.54 13.22
N GLY A 22 -27.15 -17.20 13.21
CA GLY A 22 -27.58 -16.35 14.32
C GLY A 22 -26.52 -16.12 15.40
N LYS A 23 -25.26 -16.54 15.19
CA LYS A 23 -24.18 -16.35 16.17
C LYS A 23 -23.83 -14.87 16.36
N ILE A 24 -23.47 -14.53 17.59
CA ILE A 24 -23.04 -13.17 17.95
C ILE A 24 -21.60 -12.90 17.49
N VAL A 25 -21.27 -11.63 17.23
CA VAL A 25 -19.96 -11.23 16.68
C VAL A 25 -18.79 -11.61 17.60
N SER A 26 -19.00 -11.68 18.92
CA SER A 26 -17.97 -12.17 19.87
C SER A 26 -17.64 -13.64 19.69
N GLU A 27 -18.65 -14.49 19.45
CA GLU A 27 -18.44 -15.92 19.18
C GLU A 27 -17.78 -16.14 17.83
N ILE A 28 -18.24 -15.42 16.80
CA ILE A 28 -17.60 -15.43 15.47
C ILE A 28 -16.13 -15.03 15.58
N SER A 29 -15.83 -14.03 16.42
CA SER A 29 -14.46 -13.55 16.70
C SER A 29 -13.59 -14.62 17.34
N ALA A 30 -14.14 -15.41 18.27
CA ALA A 30 -13.43 -16.53 18.89
C ALA A 30 -13.20 -17.68 17.90
N ILE A 31 -14.22 -18.07 17.12
CA ILE A 31 -14.15 -19.19 16.17
C ILE A 31 -13.15 -18.92 15.04
N ILE A 32 -13.14 -17.71 14.50
CA ILE A 32 -12.29 -17.31 13.37
C ILE A 32 -10.95 -16.73 13.84
N ASN A 33 -10.78 -16.53 15.16
CA ASN A 33 -9.59 -15.92 15.76
C ASN A 33 -9.20 -14.58 15.11
N ARG A 34 -10.20 -13.73 14.84
CA ARG A 34 -10.04 -12.40 14.26
C ARG A 34 -10.72 -11.36 15.12
N SER A 35 -10.21 -10.12 15.09
CA SER A 35 -10.80 -9.03 15.88
C SER A 35 -12.26 -8.75 15.49
N LYS A 36 -13.10 -8.41 16.48
CA LYS A 36 -14.50 -8.00 16.25
C LYS A 36 -14.62 -6.90 15.19
N LYS A 37 -13.69 -5.93 15.18
CA LYS A 37 -13.62 -4.85 14.19
C LYS A 37 -13.44 -5.37 12.75
N SER A 38 -12.69 -6.44 12.58
CA SER A 38 -12.50 -7.10 11.28
C SER A 38 -13.81 -7.73 10.80
N ILE A 39 -14.52 -8.42 11.70
CA ILE A 39 -15.79 -9.08 11.39
C ILE A 39 -16.87 -8.04 11.07
N TYR A 40 -16.99 -6.97 11.87
CA TYR A 40 -17.90 -5.86 11.56
C TYR A 40 -17.60 -5.25 10.18
N ARG A 41 -16.31 -5.10 9.80
CA ARG A 41 -15.97 -4.63 8.45
C ARG A 41 -16.46 -5.56 7.35
N VAL A 42 -16.31 -6.87 7.52
CA VAL A 42 -16.80 -7.87 6.55
C VAL A 42 -18.32 -7.81 6.44
N LEU A 43 -19.02 -7.80 7.57
CA LEU A 43 -20.49 -7.78 7.60
C LEU A 43 -21.08 -6.48 7.07
N SER A 44 -20.47 -5.32 7.35
CA SER A 44 -20.99 -4.02 6.92
C SER A 44 -20.63 -3.65 5.48
N ARG A 45 -19.44 -4.06 4.99
CA ARG A 45 -18.94 -3.65 3.67
C ARG A 45 -18.98 -4.77 2.63
N GLY A 46 -19.25 -6.01 3.04
CA GLY A 46 -19.10 -7.18 2.19
C GLY A 46 -17.64 -7.52 1.87
N CYS A 47 -17.42 -8.35 0.85
CA CYS A 47 -16.09 -8.71 0.35
C CYS A 47 -15.46 -7.57 -0.46
N ILE A 48 -14.99 -6.51 0.21
CA ILE A 48 -14.08 -5.51 -0.39
C ILE A 48 -12.66 -5.80 0.12
N TYR A 49 -12.21 -7.06 -0.03
CA TYR A 49 -10.91 -7.51 0.46
C TYR A 49 -9.77 -7.36 -0.53
N LYS A 50 -10.08 -7.13 -1.81
CA LYS A 50 -9.13 -6.47 -2.69
C LYS A 50 -9.12 -5.00 -2.30
N ALA A 51 -8.42 -4.69 -1.20
CA ALA A 51 -8.06 -3.33 -0.90
C ALA A 51 -7.52 -2.73 -2.21
N LYS A 52 -8.15 -1.67 -2.73
CA LYS A 52 -7.61 -0.93 -3.87
C LYS A 52 -6.13 -0.78 -3.60
N ARG A 53 -5.27 -1.28 -4.51
CA ARG A 53 -3.83 -1.14 -4.35
C ARG A 53 -3.61 0.31 -3.99
N ARG A 54 -3.02 0.57 -2.83
CA ARG A 54 -2.75 1.94 -2.43
C ARG A 54 -2.01 2.55 -3.60
N SER A 55 -2.56 3.62 -4.19
CA SER A 55 -1.80 4.44 -5.10
C SER A 55 -0.51 4.74 -4.36
N GLY A 56 0.61 4.31 -4.92
CA GLY A 56 1.91 4.46 -4.28
C GLY A 56 2.14 5.92 -3.89
N ARG A 57 3.16 6.17 -3.07
CA ARG A 57 3.57 7.55 -2.80
C ARG A 57 3.72 8.26 -4.16
N PRO A 58 3.07 9.44 -4.36
CA PRO A 58 3.27 10.21 -5.57
C PRO A 58 4.77 10.39 -5.81
N SER A 59 5.22 10.20 -7.06
CA SER A 59 6.61 10.43 -7.40
C SER A 59 6.97 11.88 -7.10
N VAL A 60 8.18 12.10 -6.59
CA VAL A 60 8.69 13.46 -6.30
C VAL A 60 8.81 14.26 -7.61
N THR A 61 9.07 13.57 -8.72
CA THR A 61 9.15 14.12 -10.06
C THR A 61 7.85 13.88 -10.83
N ASN A 62 7.44 14.84 -11.66
CA ASN A 62 6.35 14.64 -12.60
C ASN A 62 6.88 13.91 -13.85
N LYS A 63 5.98 13.30 -14.63
CA LYS A 63 6.34 12.63 -15.90
C LYS A 63 7.13 13.52 -16.88
N ARG A 64 6.97 14.84 -16.78
CA ARG A 64 7.71 15.83 -17.59
C ARG A 64 9.16 15.92 -17.16
N ASP A 65 9.44 15.83 -15.86
CA ASP A 65 10.78 15.92 -15.29
C ASP A 65 11.56 14.61 -15.53
N ASP A 66 10.87 13.47 -15.55
CA ASP A 66 11.47 12.16 -15.85
C ASP A 66 11.85 11.99 -17.32
N ARG A 67 11.17 12.69 -18.24
CA ARG A 67 11.33 12.50 -19.69
C ARG A 67 12.74 12.90 -20.19
N PRO A 68 13.34 14.04 -19.79
CA PRO A 68 14.73 14.34 -20.09
C PRO A 68 15.70 13.31 -19.51
N ILE A 69 15.47 12.84 -18.28
CA ILE A 69 16.34 11.86 -17.59
C ILE A 69 16.33 10.52 -18.33
N GLN A 70 15.15 10.04 -18.75
CA GLN A 70 15.03 8.81 -19.56
C GLN A 70 15.73 8.94 -20.91
N ARG A 71 15.59 10.10 -21.60
CA ARG A 71 16.29 10.35 -22.87
C ARG A 71 17.80 10.35 -22.71
N LEU A 72 18.31 11.05 -21.69
CA LEU A 72 19.74 11.07 -21.38
C LEU A 72 20.25 9.66 -21.04
N ALA A 73 19.52 8.89 -20.24
CA ALA A 73 19.86 7.51 -19.92
C ALA A 73 19.85 6.58 -21.15
N SER A 74 18.91 6.77 -22.08
CA SER A 74 18.83 5.96 -23.31
C SER A 74 19.92 6.31 -24.33
N THR A 75 20.35 7.57 -24.38
CA THR A 75 21.28 8.06 -25.41
C THR A 75 22.72 8.08 -24.92
N GLN A 76 22.96 8.20 -23.62
CA GLN A 76 24.29 8.23 -23.03
C GLN A 76 24.36 7.27 -21.83
N GLN A 77 25.01 6.12 -22.00
CA GLN A 77 25.37 5.20 -20.91
C GLN A 77 26.31 5.81 -19.83
N ARG A 78 26.59 7.13 -19.85
CA ARG A 78 27.76 7.71 -19.18
C ARG A 78 27.55 8.99 -18.36
N LEU A 79 26.39 9.23 -17.75
CA LEU A 79 26.25 10.37 -16.83
C LEU A 79 25.57 10.06 -15.49
N PHE A 80 25.72 8.85 -14.97
CA PHE A 80 25.57 8.62 -13.52
C PHE A 80 26.85 9.03 -12.78
N VAL A 81 27.34 10.25 -13.03
CA VAL A 81 28.49 10.82 -12.32
C VAL A 81 27.97 11.51 -11.06
N LYS A 82 27.96 10.73 -9.98
CA LYS A 82 28.44 11.11 -8.64
C LYS A 82 28.34 12.63 -8.34
N PHE A 83 27.21 13.07 -7.78
CA PHE A 83 27.15 14.34 -7.04
C PHE A 83 28.00 14.18 -5.76
N LYS A 84 29.31 14.39 -5.88
CA LYS A 84 30.18 14.71 -4.74
C LYS A 84 30.24 16.22 -4.67
N GLY A 85 29.66 16.80 -3.63
CA GLY A 85 29.51 18.24 -3.47
C GLY A 85 30.83 18.99 -3.57
N HIS A 86 30.89 19.96 -4.46
CA HIS A 86 31.85 21.06 -4.40
C HIS A 86 31.16 22.24 -3.72
N ARG A 87 31.44 22.41 -2.43
CA ARG A 87 31.46 23.75 -1.83
C ARG A 87 32.84 24.33 -2.07
N ASP A 88 32.90 25.66 -2.10
CA ASP A 88 34.09 26.51 -2.10
C ASP A 88 34.52 27.03 -3.48
N SER A 89 33.99 28.21 -3.81
CA SER A 89 34.66 29.19 -4.64
C SER A 89 34.47 30.56 -3.97
N PRO A 90 35.55 31.31 -3.64
CA PRO A 90 35.41 32.60 -2.97
C PRO A 90 35.04 33.71 -3.98
N LEU A 91 34.26 34.67 -3.49
CA LEU A 91 33.82 35.87 -4.22
C LEU A 91 35.01 36.79 -4.52
N PRO A 92 35.01 37.50 -5.68
CA PRO A 92 36.05 38.47 -6.00
C PRO A 92 35.89 39.75 -5.16
N ALA A 93 37.03 40.29 -4.72
CA ALA A 93 37.16 41.63 -4.14
C ALA A 93 37.42 42.67 -5.24
#